data_AF-A0A2Z4MM81-F1
#
_entry.id   AF-A0A2Z4MM81-F1
#
_cell.length_a   1.000
_cell.length_b   1.000
_cell.length_c   1.000
_cell.angle_alpha   90.00
_cell.angle_beta   90.00
_cell.angle_gamma   90.00
#
_symmetry.space_group_name_H-M   'P 1'
#
loop_
_entity.id
_entity.type
_entity.pdbx_description
1 polymer ?
#
loop_
_entity_poly.entity_id
_entity_poly.type
_entity_poly.pdbx_seq_one_letter_code
_entity_poly.pdbx_strand_id
1 'polypeptide(L)'
;MEGSRAKRYRSRRRNDSEVSRFWIMGLLFSLLVLAFEFFIEIPADADWLIDMEMALFSASFTLLAFYLLGLTFAFSRHQKAGKINHQIIIYVWLGAILFHLFLLISNLSNQHVYKAGIILFLGPLFLTVYHFITYLAALREEREEQEAATTATLERTAYQMILEGGRVYSELNRLKTEYPEVEQMLRANDFHDKLERYALEMQQYLQAKQFERKDVELLEGHYYFLENLLSLAKQHPGIIESRVYSRRGDN
;
A
#
# COMPACT_ATOMS: atom_id res chain seq x y z
N MET A 1 -8.10 18.78 -15.88
CA MET A 1 -7.20 17.65 -15.58
C MET A 1 -8.03 16.39 -15.45
N GLU A 2 -8.31 15.72 -16.57
CA GLU A 2 -9.05 14.45 -16.56
C GLU A 2 -8.08 13.29 -16.28
N GLY A 3 -8.37 12.47 -15.26
CA GLY A 3 -7.56 11.29 -14.97
C GLY A 3 -7.50 10.33 -16.16
N SER A 4 -6.30 9.78 -16.42
CA SER A 4 -6.04 8.73 -17.42
C SER A 4 -7.17 7.69 -17.46
N ARG A 5 -7.55 7.22 -18.66
CA ARG A 5 -8.63 6.22 -18.89
C ARG A 5 -8.50 4.99 -17.96
N ALA A 6 -7.27 4.59 -17.63
CA ALA A 6 -7.00 3.50 -16.69
C ALA A 6 -7.44 3.81 -15.25
N LYS A 7 -7.32 5.06 -14.79
CA LYS A 7 -7.80 5.49 -13.48
C LYS A 7 -9.33 5.48 -13.41
N ARG A 8 -10.02 5.91 -14.46
CA ARG A 8 -11.50 5.86 -14.56
C ARG A 8 -12.03 4.43 -14.55
N TYR A 9 -11.36 3.50 -15.24
CA TYR A 9 -11.77 2.10 -15.25
C TYR A 9 -11.56 1.42 -13.89
N ARG A 10 -10.41 1.68 -13.23
CA ARG A 10 -10.15 1.21 -11.86
C ARG A 10 -11.16 1.74 -10.85
N SER A 11 -11.45 3.04 -10.87
CA SER A 11 -12.42 3.63 -9.93
C SER A 11 -13.82 3.05 -10.10
N ARG A 12 -14.23 2.75 -11.35
CA ARG A 12 -15.53 2.13 -11.63
C ARG A 12 -15.60 0.70 -11.10
N ARG A 13 -14.59 -0.13 -11.40
CA ARG A 13 -14.51 -1.51 -10.91
C ARG A 13 -14.50 -1.58 -9.38
N ARG A 14 -13.82 -0.65 -8.72
CA ARG A 14 -13.80 -0.54 -7.26
C ARG A 14 -15.19 -0.24 -6.70
N ASN A 15 -15.87 0.76 -7.25
CA ASN A 15 -17.23 1.11 -6.82
C ASN A 15 -18.20 -0.07 -7.02
N ASP A 16 -18.12 -0.76 -8.17
CA ASP A 16 -18.96 -1.94 -8.43
C ASP A 16 -18.68 -3.07 -7.42
N SER A 17 -17.42 -3.27 -7.03
CA SER A 17 -17.05 -4.26 -6.01
C SER A 17 -17.53 -3.89 -4.60
N GLU A 18 -17.43 -2.63 -4.21
CA GLU A 18 -17.90 -2.12 -2.91
C GLU A 18 -19.43 -2.23 -2.82
N VAL A 19 -20.14 -1.83 -3.87
CA VAL A 19 -21.59 -1.96 -3.99
C VAL A 19 -22.01 -3.43 -3.93
N SER A 20 -21.33 -4.33 -4.65
CA SER A 20 -21.65 -5.76 -4.62
C SER A 20 -21.47 -6.38 -3.22
N ARG A 21 -20.39 -6.02 -2.51
CA ARG A 21 -20.14 -6.50 -1.14
C ARG A 21 -21.19 -5.98 -0.17
N PHE A 22 -21.57 -4.71 -0.30
CA PHE A 22 -22.65 -4.13 0.49
C PHE A 22 -23.97 -4.88 0.29
N TRP A 23 -24.34 -5.18 -0.96
CA TRP A 23 -25.57 -5.91 -1.26
C TRP A 23 -25.55 -7.37 -0.78
N ILE A 24 -24.43 -8.08 -0.98
CA ILE A 24 -24.30 -9.48 -0.52
C ILE A 24 -24.38 -9.54 1.00
N MET A 25 -23.59 -8.72 1.69
CA MET A 25 -23.57 -8.67 3.15
C MET A 25 -24.92 -8.18 3.70
N GLY A 26 -25.50 -7.16 3.07
CA GLY A 26 -26.82 -6.64 3.43
C GLY A 26 -27.93 -7.68 3.26
N LEU A 27 -27.89 -8.46 2.17
CA LEU A 27 -28.83 -9.57 1.95
C LEU A 27 -28.67 -10.66 3.01
N LEU A 28 -27.44 -11.05 3.34
CA LEU A 28 -27.17 -12.01 4.42
C LEU A 28 -27.69 -11.49 5.77
N PHE A 29 -27.47 -10.21 6.07
CA PHE A 29 -27.98 -9.57 7.26
C PHE A 29 -29.52 -9.53 7.29
N SER A 30 -30.16 -9.13 6.20
CA SER A 30 -31.62 -9.13 6.08
C SER A 30 -32.21 -10.52 6.24
N LEU A 31 -31.59 -11.55 5.63
CA LEU A 31 -32.02 -12.94 5.82
C LEU A 31 -31.87 -13.38 7.29
N LEU A 32 -30.80 -12.98 7.96
CA LEU A 32 -30.59 -13.29 9.37
C LEU A 32 -31.62 -12.61 10.27
N VAL A 33 -31.90 -11.32 10.04
CA VAL A 33 -32.94 -10.57 10.78
C VAL A 33 -34.33 -11.16 10.52
N LEU A 34 -34.67 -11.48 9.28
CA LEU A 34 -35.96 -12.11 8.95
C LEU A 34 -36.06 -13.51 9.56
N ALA A 35 -34.98 -14.30 9.51
CA ALA A 35 -34.95 -15.62 10.13
C ALA A 35 -35.20 -15.51 11.64
N PHE A 36 -34.55 -14.53 12.28
CA PHE A 36 -34.75 -14.28 13.70
C PHE A 36 -36.18 -13.82 14.03
N GLU A 37 -36.71 -12.86 13.27
CA GLU A 37 -38.04 -12.29 13.52
C GLU A 37 -39.15 -13.33 13.38
N PHE A 38 -39.10 -14.16 12.33
CA PHE A 38 -40.18 -15.07 11.98
C PHE A 38 -40.05 -16.49 12.53
N PHE A 39 -38.84 -16.98 12.79
CA PHE A 39 -38.64 -18.38 13.21
C PHE A 39 -38.26 -18.54 14.69
N ILE A 40 -37.95 -17.44 15.39
CA ILE A 40 -37.61 -17.48 16.81
C ILE A 40 -38.72 -16.86 17.64
N GLU A 41 -39.34 -17.68 18.47
CA GLU A 41 -40.30 -17.23 19.49
C GLU A 41 -39.58 -17.10 20.83
N ILE A 42 -39.57 -15.88 21.35
CA ILE A 42 -39.06 -15.58 22.69
C ILE A 42 -40.26 -15.58 23.68
N PRO A 43 -40.33 -16.52 24.64
CA PRO A 43 -41.36 -16.49 25.69
C PRO A 43 -41.18 -15.25 26.57
N ALA A 44 -42.28 -14.56 26.90
CA ALA A 44 -42.23 -13.29 27.63
C ALA A 44 -41.92 -13.45 29.14
N ASP A 45 -42.10 -14.66 29.66
CA ASP A 45 -41.95 -15.08 31.05
C ASP A 45 -40.65 -15.87 31.29
N ALA A 46 -39.73 -15.90 30.34
CA ALA A 46 -38.47 -16.59 30.51
C ALA A 46 -37.55 -15.89 31.51
N ASP A 47 -37.08 -16.65 32.51
CA ASP A 47 -36.14 -16.16 33.53
C ASP A 47 -34.81 -15.68 32.94
N TRP A 48 -34.40 -16.23 31.78
CA TRP A 48 -33.14 -15.91 31.12
C TRP A 48 -33.16 -14.58 30.33
N LEU A 49 -34.30 -13.92 30.21
CA LEU A 49 -34.42 -12.66 29.44
C LEU A 49 -33.55 -11.55 30.01
N ILE A 50 -33.51 -11.44 31.34
CA ILE A 50 -32.71 -10.41 32.02
C ILE A 50 -31.22 -10.71 31.84
N ASP A 51 -30.81 -11.97 31.94
CA ASP A 51 -29.42 -12.40 31.71
C ASP A 51 -28.97 -12.14 30.27
N MET A 52 -29.85 -12.41 29.29
CA MET A 52 -29.60 -12.11 27.89
C MET A 52 -29.40 -10.60 27.67
N GLU A 53 -30.28 -9.75 28.22
CA GLU A 53 -30.16 -8.30 28.08
C GLU A 53 -28.88 -7.77 28.73
N MET A 54 -28.49 -8.31 29.90
CA MET A 54 -27.19 -7.98 30.50
C MET A 54 -26.02 -8.38 29.60
N ALA A 55 -26.09 -9.55 28.97
CA ALA A 55 -25.07 -10.00 28.03
C ALA A 55 -25.00 -9.11 26.78
N LEU A 56 -26.15 -8.75 26.18
CA LEU A 56 -26.22 -7.87 25.01
C LEU A 56 -25.75 -6.45 25.32
N PHE A 57 -26.11 -5.91 26.48
CA PHE A 57 -25.62 -4.63 26.98
C PHE A 57 -24.09 -4.65 27.12
N SER A 58 -23.56 -5.64 27.82
CA SER A 58 -22.12 -5.79 28.05
C SER A 58 -21.37 -5.95 26.73
N ALA A 59 -21.84 -6.84 25.85
CA ALA A 59 -21.26 -7.05 24.54
C ALA A 59 -21.28 -5.77 23.68
N SER A 60 -22.37 -5.00 23.71
CA SER A 60 -22.47 -3.73 22.97
C SER A 60 -21.41 -2.73 23.43
N PHE A 61 -21.25 -2.59 24.74
CA PHE A 61 -20.24 -1.71 25.32
C PHE A 61 -18.82 -2.15 24.95
N THR A 62 -18.52 -3.45 25.11
CA THR A 62 -17.20 -4.01 24.79
C THR A 62 -16.88 -3.89 23.30
N LEU A 63 -17.82 -4.18 22.41
CA LEU A 63 -17.62 -4.08 20.97
C LEU A 63 -17.44 -2.63 20.51
N LEU A 64 -18.19 -1.67 21.09
CA LEU A 64 -17.94 -0.26 20.83
C LEU A 64 -16.53 0.16 21.29
N ALA A 65 -16.08 -0.29 22.46
CA ALA A 65 -14.74 -0.02 22.94
C ALA A 65 -13.66 -0.59 22.00
N PHE A 66 -13.82 -1.84 21.55
CA PHE A 66 -12.92 -2.44 20.56
C PHE A 66 -12.96 -1.73 19.21
N TYR A 67 -14.13 -1.27 18.77
CA TYR A 67 -14.27 -0.49 17.56
C TYR A 67 -13.49 0.84 17.66
N LEU A 68 -13.65 1.58 18.76
CA LEU A 68 -12.91 2.82 19.01
C LEU A 68 -11.39 2.57 19.08
N LEU A 69 -10.96 1.50 19.75
CA LEU A 69 -9.55 1.10 19.79
C LEU A 69 -9.03 0.79 18.38
N GLY A 70 -9.79 0.03 17.59
CA GLY A 70 -9.46 -0.26 16.19
C GLY A 70 -9.34 0.99 15.34
N LEU A 71 -10.22 1.99 15.54
CA LEU A 71 -10.13 3.29 14.88
C LEU A 71 -8.87 4.06 15.28
N THR A 72 -8.49 4.09 16.56
CA THR A 72 -7.26 4.76 16.98
C THR A 72 -6.02 4.16 16.32
N PHE A 73 -5.97 2.83 16.20
CA PHE A 73 -4.92 2.15 15.46
C PHE A 73 -4.94 2.51 13.97
N ALA A 74 -6.11 2.48 13.32
CA ALA A 74 -6.27 2.85 11.93
C ALA A 74 -5.84 4.29 11.63
N PHE A 75 -6.22 5.25 12.49
CA PHE A 75 -5.82 6.66 12.38
C PHE A 75 -4.33 6.88 12.59
N SER A 76 -3.71 6.16 13.54
CA SER A 76 -2.27 6.28 13.79
C SER A 76 -1.41 5.85 12.60
N ARG A 77 -1.87 4.88 11.81
CA ARG A 77 -1.12 4.33 10.67
C ARG A 77 -1.47 4.97 9.32
N HIS A 78 -2.72 5.41 9.13
CA HIS A 78 -3.18 5.93 7.85
C HIS A 78 -3.96 7.24 8.03
N GLN A 79 -3.31 8.37 7.76
CA GLN A 79 -3.95 9.71 7.82
C GLN A 79 -5.18 9.83 6.88
N LYS A 80 -5.27 9.00 5.83
CA LYS A 80 -6.41 8.97 4.89
C LYS A 80 -7.61 8.14 5.38
N ALA A 81 -7.49 7.41 6.50
CA ALA A 81 -8.58 6.60 7.07
C ALA A 81 -9.79 7.44 7.53
N GLY A 82 -9.63 8.75 7.73
CA GLY A 82 -10.71 9.67 8.12
C GLY A 82 -11.78 9.95 7.07
N LYS A 83 -11.74 9.30 5.91
CA LYS A 83 -12.76 9.45 4.87
C LYS A 83 -14.04 8.66 5.13
N ILE A 84 -14.02 7.70 6.06
CA ILE A 84 -15.19 6.89 6.37
C ILE A 84 -15.90 7.49 7.59
N ASN A 85 -17.22 7.71 7.48
CA ASN A 85 -18.05 8.30 8.52
C ASN A 85 -18.29 7.31 9.68
N HIS A 86 -17.27 7.17 10.53
CA HIS A 86 -17.25 6.33 11.72
C HIS A 86 -18.24 6.80 12.79
N GLN A 87 -18.67 8.07 12.74
CA GLN A 87 -19.62 8.65 13.70
C GLN A 87 -20.96 7.92 13.65
N ILE A 88 -21.43 7.52 12.46
CA ILE A 88 -22.69 6.77 12.31
C ILE A 88 -22.61 5.48 13.12
N ILE A 89 -21.54 4.71 12.97
CA ILE A 89 -21.34 3.43 13.66
C ILE A 89 -21.30 3.64 15.18
N ILE A 90 -20.59 4.68 15.64
CA ILE A 90 -20.54 5.06 17.05
C ILE A 90 -21.93 5.40 17.58
N TYR A 91 -22.69 6.24 16.87
CA TYR A 91 -24.03 6.64 17.30
C TYR A 91 -25.02 5.49 17.30
N VAL A 92 -24.95 4.56 16.34
CA VAL A 92 -25.82 3.39 16.31
C VAL A 92 -25.48 2.46 17.50
N TRP A 93 -24.20 2.24 17.81
CA TRP A 93 -23.80 1.51 19.02
C TRP A 93 -24.26 2.17 20.30
N LEU A 94 -24.11 3.50 20.42
CA LEU A 94 -24.61 4.25 21.58
C LEU A 94 -26.13 4.11 21.71
N GLY A 95 -26.87 4.15 20.60
CA GLY A 95 -28.31 3.89 20.58
C GLY A 95 -28.67 2.50 21.10
N ALA A 96 -27.95 1.46 20.66
CA ALA A 96 -28.11 0.10 21.15
C ALA A 96 -27.85 -0.01 22.67
N ILE A 97 -26.75 0.58 23.15
CA ILE A 97 -26.40 0.59 24.58
C ILE A 97 -27.48 1.27 25.41
N LEU A 98 -27.97 2.43 24.96
CA LEU A 98 -29.05 3.15 25.65
C LEU A 98 -30.35 2.37 25.64
N PHE A 99 -30.66 1.66 24.55
CA PHE A 99 -31.84 0.80 24.46
C PHE A 99 -31.77 -0.37 25.44
N HIS A 100 -30.67 -1.12 25.47
CA HIS A 100 -30.48 -2.22 26.42
C HIS A 100 -30.51 -1.72 27.88
N LEU A 101 -29.88 -0.57 28.16
CA LEU A 101 -29.95 0.05 29.48
C LEU A 101 -31.40 0.42 29.85
N PHE A 102 -32.17 0.96 28.92
CA PHE A 102 -33.58 1.26 29.12
C PHE A 102 -34.39 -0.01 29.44
N LEU A 103 -34.15 -1.13 28.75
CA LEU A 103 -34.82 -2.40 29.04
C LEU A 103 -34.47 -2.96 30.42
N LEU A 104 -33.18 -2.92 30.79
CA LEU A 104 -32.72 -3.36 32.10
C LEU A 104 -33.34 -2.55 33.25
N ILE A 105 -33.56 -1.24 33.06
CA ILE A 105 -34.17 -0.37 34.07
C ILE A 105 -35.70 -0.52 34.11
N SER A 106 -36.34 -0.60 32.95
CA SER A 106 -37.81 -0.60 32.84
C SER A 106 -38.45 -1.96 33.11
N ASN A 107 -37.69 -3.05 32.99
CA ASN A 107 -38.16 -4.43 33.19
C ASN A 107 -39.46 -4.74 32.43
N LEU A 108 -39.54 -4.31 31.17
CA LEU A 108 -40.68 -4.53 30.29
C LEU A 108 -40.73 -6.00 29.82
N SER A 109 -41.73 -6.75 30.27
CA SER A 109 -42.02 -8.10 29.77
C SER A 109 -42.84 -8.03 28.48
N ASN A 110 -42.18 -7.73 27.36
CA ASN A 110 -42.80 -7.78 26.02
C ASN A 110 -41.83 -8.41 25.02
N GLN A 111 -42.26 -9.52 24.42
CA GLN A 111 -41.49 -10.28 23.43
C GLN A 111 -40.92 -9.41 22.29
N HIS A 112 -41.72 -8.49 21.72
CA HIS A 112 -41.30 -7.64 20.61
C HIS A 112 -40.15 -6.71 21.00
N VAL A 113 -40.10 -6.32 22.28
CA VAL A 113 -39.08 -5.43 22.80
C VAL A 113 -37.73 -6.14 22.92
N TYR A 114 -37.72 -7.40 23.37
CA TYR A 114 -36.51 -8.24 23.38
C TYR A 114 -36.03 -8.61 21.97
N LYS A 115 -36.95 -8.90 21.04
CA LYS A 115 -36.58 -9.08 19.62
C LYS A 115 -35.94 -7.83 19.05
N ALA A 116 -36.51 -6.65 19.34
CA ALA A 116 -35.94 -5.37 18.93
C ALA A 116 -34.55 -5.15 19.53
N GLY A 117 -34.30 -5.55 20.78
CA GLY A 117 -32.96 -5.50 21.40
C GLY A 117 -31.92 -6.32 20.64
N ILE A 118 -32.26 -7.55 20.27
CA ILE A 118 -31.35 -8.42 19.50
C ILE A 118 -31.07 -7.84 18.11
N ILE A 119 -32.09 -7.32 17.42
CA ILE A 119 -31.93 -6.66 16.12
C ILE A 119 -31.08 -5.40 16.25
N LEU A 120 -31.30 -4.60 17.30
CA LEU A 120 -30.52 -3.41 17.61
C LEU A 120 -29.07 -3.72 17.97
N PHE A 121 -28.76 -4.91 18.48
CA PHE A 121 -27.38 -5.38 18.63
C PHE A 121 -26.76 -5.80 17.29
N LEU A 122 -27.52 -6.57 16.49
CA LEU A 122 -27.08 -7.12 15.21
C LEU A 122 -26.75 -6.04 14.17
N GLY A 123 -27.52 -4.95 14.11
CA GLY A 123 -27.31 -3.85 13.16
C GLY A 123 -25.94 -3.16 13.28
N PRO A 124 -25.57 -2.59 14.45
CA PRO A 124 -24.24 -2.05 14.70
C PRO A 124 -23.13 -3.06 14.48
N LEU A 125 -23.32 -4.32 14.90
CA LEU A 125 -22.36 -5.40 14.68
C LEU A 125 -22.08 -5.59 13.18
N PHE A 126 -23.14 -5.66 12.38
CA PHE A 126 -23.03 -5.75 10.92
C PHE A 126 -22.28 -4.57 10.32
N LEU A 127 -22.65 -3.33 10.68
CA LEU A 127 -21.99 -2.12 10.18
C LEU A 127 -20.51 -2.10 10.54
N THR A 128 -20.17 -2.55 11.75
CA THR A 128 -18.79 -2.63 12.25
C THR A 128 -17.97 -3.64 11.46
N VAL A 129 -18.50 -4.84 11.24
CA VAL A 129 -17.83 -5.89 10.44
C VAL A 129 -17.64 -5.43 8.99
N TYR A 130 -18.69 -4.89 8.38
CA TYR A 130 -18.63 -4.34 7.03
C TYR A 130 -17.57 -3.23 6.92
N HIS A 131 -17.53 -2.31 7.89
CA HIS A 131 -16.54 -1.25 7.95
C HIS A 131 -15.10 -1.78 7.98
N PHE A 132 -14.80 -2.76 8.84
CA PHE A 132 -13.45 -3.32 8.89
C PHE A 132 -13.09 -4.12 7.63
N ILE A 133 -14.02 -4.87 7.04
CA ILE A 133 -13.77 -5.60 5.78
C ILE A 133 -13.43 -4.61 4.66
N THR A 134 -14.21 -3.54 4.52
CA THR A 134 -13.97 -2.52 3.49
C THR A 134 -12.65 -1.78 3.74
N TYR A 135 -12.36 -1.43 4.98
CA TYR A 135 -11.08 -0.82 5.37
C TYR A 135 -9.88 -1.73 5.05
N LEU A 136 -9.90 -2.99 5.47
CA LEU A 136 -8.80 -3.93 5.24
C LEU A 136 -8.61 -4.24 3.75
N ALA A 137 -9.70 -4.33 2.99
CA ALA A 137 -9.63 -4.51 1.55
C ALA A 137 -8.96 -3.31 0.85
N ALA A 138 -9.32 -2.09 1.25
CA ALA A 138 -8.70 -0.87 0.73
C ALA A 138 -7.20 -0.82 1.09
N LEU A 139 -6.84 -1.23 2.31
CA LEU A 139 -5.45 -1.28 2.77
C LEU A 139 -4.60 -2.27 1.96
N ARG A 140 -5.18 -3.42 1.62
CA ARG A 140 -4.54 -4.42 0.77
C ARG A 140 -4.32 -3.89 -0.65
N GLU A 141 -5.33 -3.26 -1.23
CA GLU A 141 -5.22 -2.64 -2.56
C GLU A 141 -4.14 -1.54 -2.57
N GLU A 142 -4.09 -0.68 -1.54
CA GLU A 142 -3.05 0.35 -1.42
C GLU A 142 -1.63 -0.25 -1.35
N ARG A 143 -1.46 -1.39 -0.66
CA ARG A 143 -0.17 -2.09 -0.62
C ARG A 143 0.19 -2.68 -1.99
N GLU A 144 -0.74 -3.34 -2.65
CA GLU A 144 -0.51 -3.90 -4.00
C GLU A 144 -0.17 -2.78 -5.01
N GLU A 145 -0.80 -1.62 -4.91
CA GLU A 145 -0.46 -0.46 -5.74
C GLU A 145 0.93 0.13 -5.41
N GLN A 146 1.30 0.18 -4.13
CA GLN A 146 2.64 0.62 -3.71
C GLN A 146 3.72 -0.33 -4.21
N GLU A 147 3.54 -1.64 -4.06
CA GLU A 147 4.47 -2.66 -4.55
C GLU A 147 4.66 -2.57 -6.07
N ALA A 148 3.56 -2.41 -6.82
CA ALA A 148 3.62 -2.21 -8.27
C ALA A 148 4.35 -0.91 -8.65
N ALA A 149 4.11 0.19 -7.92
CA ALA A 149 4.79 1.46 -8.17
C ALA A 149 6.29 1.38 -7.84
N THR A 150 6.66 0.71 -6.75
CA THR A 150 8.06 0.48 -6.38
C THR A 150 8.77 -0.36 -7.43
N THR A 151 8.16 -1.46 -7.89
CA THR A 151 8.73 -2.33 -8.93
C THR A 151 8.97 -1.56 -10.23
N ALA A 152 7.97 -0.79 -10.69
CA ALA A 152 8.12 0.03 -11.89
C ALA A 152 9.20 1.12 -11.74
N THR A 153 9.37 1.66 -10.53
CA THR A 153 10.42 2.65 -10.25
C THR A 153 11.80 2.00 -10.28
N LEU A 154 11.95 0.82 -9.67
CA LEU A 154 13.21 0.06 -9.69
C LEU A 154 13.62 -0.31 -11.11
N GLU A 155 12.68 -0.82 -11.92
CA GLU A 155 12.92 -1.12 -13.34
C GLU A 155 13.41 0.12 -14.10
N ARG A 156 12.71 1.25 -13.95
CA ARG A 156 13.10 2.50 -14.62
C ARG A 156 14.49 2.95 -14.20
N THR A 157 14.79 2.94 -12.90
CA THR A 157 16.10 3.35 -12.38
C THR A 157 17.20 2.40 -12.87
N ALA A 158 16.97 1.09 -12.86
CA ALA A 158 17.91 0.10 -13.37
C ALA A 158 18.24 0.34 -14.85
N TYR A 159 17.22 0.47 -15.71
CA TYR A 159 17.42 0.74 -17.14
C TYR A 159 18.14 2.06 -17.38
N GLN A 160 17.83 3.10 -16.60
CA GLN A 160 18.52 4.38 -16.71
C GLN A 160 20.02 4.23 -16.40
N MET A 161 20.36 3.55 -15.30
CA MET A 161 21.77 3.31 -14.93
C MET A 161 22.51 2.48 -15.97
N ILE A 162 21.88 1.46 -16.55
CA ILE A 162 22.49 0.65 -17.61
C ILE A 162 22.78 1.50 -18.86
N LEU A 163 21.81 2.33 -19.27
CA LEU A 163 21.98 3.21 -20.42
C LEU A 163 23.05 4.29 -20.19
N GLU A 164 23.07 4.90 -19.01
CA GLU A 164 24.07 5.90 -18.63
C GLU A 164 25.46 5.27 -18.48
N GLY A 165 25.57 4.11 -17.82
CA GLY A 165 26.81 3.34 -17.72
C GLY A 165 27.37 2.96 -19.09
N GLY A 166 26.51 2.54 -20.03
CA GLY A 166 26.90 2.27 -21.41
C GLY A 166 27.45 3.51 -22.14
N ARG A 167 26.90 4.69 -21.88
CA ARG A 167 27.42 5.97 -22.42
C ARG A 167 28.76 6.36 -21.80
N VAL A 168 28.92 6.17 -20.50
CA VAL A 168 30.19 6.43 -19.79
C VAL A 168 31.29 5.50 -20.32
N TYR A 169 30.98 4.22 -20.48
CA TYR A 169 31.90 3.24 -21.05
C TYR A 169 32.31 3.57 -22.49
N SER A 170 31.37 3.98 -23.35
CA SER A 170 31.69 4.35 -24.73
C SER A 170 32.56 5.61 -24.80
N GLU A 171 32.32 6.59 -23.94
CA GLU A 171 33.16 7.79 -23.81
C GLU A 171 34.58 7.45 -23.33
N LEU A 172 34.72 6.56 -22.34
CA LEU A 172 36.01 6.06 -21.87
C LEU A 172 36.78 5.34 -23.00
N ASN A 173 36.11 4.52 -23.79
CA ASN A 173 36.74 3.86 -24.94
C ASN A 173 37.15 4.85 -26.04
N ARG A 174 36.37 5.91 -26.25
CA ARG A 174 36.78 7.00 -27.14
C ARG A 174 38.05 7.68 -26.64
N LEU A 175 38.11 8.05 -25.35
CA LEU A 175 39.27 8.68 -24.75
C LEU A 175 40.52 7.78 -24.77
N LYS A 176 40.38 6.48 -24.52
CA LYS A 176 41.47 5.49 -24.67
C LYS A 176 42.06 5.49 -26.08
N THR A 177 41.20 5.62 -27.10
CA THR A 177 41.62 5.60 -28.51
C THR A 177 42.28 6.92 -28.91
N GLU A 178 41.77 8.05 -28.42
CA GLU A 178 42.29 9.39 -28.70
C GLU A 178 43.60 9.69 -27.93
N TYR A 179 43.73 9.15 -26.71
CA TYR A 179 44.83 9.43 -25.77
C TYR A 179 45.37 8.12 -25.18
N PRO A 180 46.47 7.57 -25.72
CA PRO A 180 47.07 6.31 -25.25
C PRO A 180 47.47 6.32 -23.77
N GLU A 181 47.73 7.50 -23.19
CA GLU A 181 48.06 7.69 -21.77
C GLU A 181 46.91 7.25 -20.86
N VAL A 182 45.66 7.41 -21.29
CA VAL A 182 44.48 6.94 -20.53
C VAL A 182 44.49 5.42 -20.44
N GLU A 183 44.80 4.74 -21.54
CA GLU A 183 44.89 3.28 -21.54
C GLU A 183 46.03 2.79 -20.63
N GLN A 184 47.19 3.45 -20.68
CA GLN A 184 48.31 3.13 -19.78
C GLN A 184 47.94 3.35 -18.32
N MET A 185 47.29 4.47 -17.98
CA MET A 185 46.81 4.76 -16.64
C MET A 185 45.83 3.69 -16.14
N LEU A 186 44.87 3.28 -16.97
CA LEU A 186 43.87 2.27 -16.60
C LEU A 186 44.52 0.89 -16.37
N ARG A 187 45.52 0.52 -17.17
CA ARG A 187 46.26 -0.74 -16.99
C ARG A 187 47.18 -0.70 -15.77
N ALA A 188 47.87 0.42 -15.53
CA ALA A 188 48.78 0.56 -14.40
C ALA A 188 48.09 0.49 -13.03
N ASN A 189 46.78 0.80 -12.98
CA ASN A 189 45.97 0.77 -11.75
C ASN A 189 45.01 -0.43 -11.67
N ASP A 190 45.15 -1.43 -12.53
CA ASP A 190 44.25 -2.60 -12.61
C ASP A 190 42.76 -2.23 -12.77
N PHE A 191 42.48 -1.09 -13.42
CA PHE A 191 41.13 -0.63 -13.70
C PHE A 191 40.61 -1.12 -15.05
N HIS A 192 41.49 -1.53 -15.95
CA HIS A 192 41.13 -2.02 -17.28
C HIS A 192 40.16 -3.21 -17.23
N ASP A 193 40.51 -4.28 -16.52
CA ASP A 193 39.67 -5.48 -16.45
C ASP A 193 38.37 -5.23 -15.69
N LYS A 194 38.40 -4.36 -14.67
CA LYS A 194 37.22 -3.97 -13.88
C LYS A 194 36.25 -3.15 -14.71
N LEU A 195 36.75 -2.24 -15.55
CA LEU A 195 35.97 -1.44 -16.49
C LEU A 195 35.18 -2.35 -17.44
N GLU A 196 35.86 -3.30 -18.10
CA GLU A 196 35.24 -4.23 -19.04
C GLU A 196 34.23 -5.14 -18.34
N ARG A 197 34.60 -5.69 -17.17
CA ARG A 197 33.71 -6.56 -16.39
C ARG A 197 32.44 -5.84 -15.95
N TYR A 198 32.53 -4.67 -15.33
CA TYR A 198 31.36 -3.96 -14.83
C TYR A 198 30.47 -3.45 -15.97
N ALA A 199 31.05 -3.00 -17.09
CA ALA A 199 30.25 -2.65 -18.27
C ALA A 199 29.47 -3.86 -18.81
N LEU A 200 30.10 -5.04 -18.86
CA LEU A 200 29.46 -6.27 -19.31
C LEU A 200 28.37 -6.76 -18.33
N GLU A 201 28.65 -6.75 -17.03
CA GLU A 201 27.68 -7.09 -15.98
C GLU A 201 26.45 -6.18 -16.06
N MET A 202 26.63 -4.86 -16.23
CA MET A 202 25.52 -3.92 -16.43
C MET A 202 24.71 -4.24 -17.70
N GLN A 203 25.35 -4.64 -18.81
CA GLN A 203 24.64 -5.00 -20.05
C GLN A 203 23.84 -6.31 -19.92
N GLN A 204 24.33 -7.29 -19.14
CA GLN A 204 23.61 -8.54 -18.91
C GLN A 204 22.24 -8.31 -18.26
N TYR A 205 22.13 -7.29 -17.40
CA TYR A 205 20.87 -6.90 -16.78
C TYR A 205 19.80 -6.41 -17.78
N LEU A 206 20.13 -6.08 -19.03
CA LEU A 206 19.11 -5.78 -20.06
C LEU A 206 18.21 -6.98 -20.37
N GLN A 207 18.69 -8.20 -20.11
CA GLN A 207 17.94 -9.44 -20.30
C GLN A 207 17.18 -9.88 -19.05
N ALA A 208 17.35 -9.17 -17.92
CA ALA A 208 16.65 -9.48 -16.68
C ALA A 208 15.15 -9.24 -16.85
N LYS A 209 14.34 -10.17 -16.35
CA LYS A 209 12.88 -10.07 -16.41
C LYS A 209 12.29 -9.19 -15.31
N GLN A 210 12.99 -9.08 -14.19
CA GLN A 210 12.60 -8.32 -13.01
C GLN A 210 13.87 -7.81 -12.32
N PHE A 211 13.78 -6.66 -11.66
CA PHE A 211 14.86 -6.06 -10.89
C PHE A 211 14.51 -6.05 -9.41
N GLU A 212 15.38 -6.64 -8.59
CA GLU A 212 15.33 -6.48 -7.15
C GLU A 212 16.09 -5.22 -6.72
N ARG A 213 15.83 -4.78 -5.48
CA ARG A 213 16.57 -3.66 -4.89
C ARG A 213 18.08 -3.89 -4.87
N LYS A 214 18.52 -5.12 -4.61
CA LYS A 214 19.94 -5.50 -4.61
C LYS A 214 20.58 -5.35 -5.99
N ASP A 215 19.82 -5.65 -7.04
CA ASP A 215 20.29 -5.50 -8.43
C ASP A 215 20.51 -4.02 -8.76
N VAL A 216 19.57 -3.16 -8.33
CA VAL A 216 19.70 -1.71 -8.47
C VAL A 216 20.92 -1.18 -7.71
N GLU A 217 21.13 -1.60 -6.45
CA GLU A 217 22.29 -1.19 -5.64
C GLU A 217 23.63 -1.64 -6.28
N LEU A 218 23.65 -2.82 -6.90
CA LEU A 218 24.83 -3.32 -7.61
C LEU A 218 25.09 -2.53 -8.90
N LEU A 219 24.05 -2.28 -9.70
CA LEU A 219 24.13 -1.44 -10.91
C LEU A 219 24.59 -0.02 -10.59
N GLU A 220 24.12 0.54 -9.48
CA GLU A 220 24.52 1.86 -8.98
C GLU A 220 26.02 1.87 -8.63
N GLY A 221 26.50 0.86 -7.91
CA GLY A 221 27.92 0.70 -7.60
C GLY A 221 28.80 0.59 -8.85
N HIS A 222 28.36 -0.16 -9.86
CA HIS A 222 29.06 -0.25 -11.15
C HIS A 222 29.05 1.07 -11.90
N TYR A 223 27.90 1.73 -11.98
CA TYR A 223 27.76 3.03 -12.62
C TYR A 223 28.71 4.08 -12.01
N TYR A 224 28.73 4.21 -10.68
CA TYR A 224 29.60 5.17 -10.01
C TYR A 224 31.08 4.85 -10.17
N PHE A 225 31.46 3.57 -10.23
CA PHE A 225 32.83 3.20 -10.57
C PHE A 225 33.21 3.70 -11.98
N LEU A 226 32.36 3.46 -12.98
CA LEU A 226 32.58 3.91 -14.35
C LEU A 226 32.66 5.43 -14.45
N GLU A 227 31.74 6.14 -13.78
CA GLU A 227 31.70 7.61 -13.77
C GLU A 227 32.96 8.21 -13.14
N ASN A 228 33.42 7.65 -12.02
CA ASN A 228 34.66 8.08 -11.37
C ASN A 228 35.88 7.84 -12.27
N LEU A 229 35.94 6.70 -12.97
CA LEU A 229 37.01 6.45 -13.95
C LEU A 229 36.98 7.47 -15.09
N LEU A 230 35.80 7.82 -15.60
CA LEU A 230 35.66 8.84 -16.63
C LEU A 230 36.14 10.20 -16.13
N SER A 231 35.81 10.57 -14.89
CA SER A 231 36.30 11.79 -14.26
C SER A 231 37.83 11.82 -14.17
N LEU A 232 38.45 10.74 -13.68
CA LEU A 232 39.91 10.60 -13.61
C LEU A 232 40.58 10.67 -14.98
N ALA A 233 40.01 9.98 -15.98
CA ALA A 233 40.52 10.03 -17.34
C ALA A 233 40.49 11.46 -17.90
N LYS A 234 39.39 12.19 -17.72
CA LYS A 234 39.27 13.59 -18.16
C LYS A 234 40.22 14.54 -17.43
N GLN A 235 40.60 14.21 -16.20
CA GLN A 235 41.55 14.98 -15.39
C GLN A 235 43.02 14.68 -15.71
N HIS A 236 43.30 13.72 -16.60
CA HIS A 236 44.67 13.39 -16.95
C HIS A 236 45.38 14.59 -17.61
N PRO A 237 46.62 14.95 -17.21
CA PRO A 237 47.32 16.13 -17.72
C PRO A 237 47.41 16.18 -19.26
N GLY A 238 47.69 15.04 -19.89
CA GLY A 238 47.73 14.92 -21.36
C GLY A 238 46.39 15.23 -22.07
N ILE A 239 45.26 15.11 -21.38
CA ILE A 239 43.93 15.48 -21.89
C ILE A 239 43.64 16.95 -21.61
N ILE A 240 43.87 17.41 -20.38
CA ILE A 240 43.65 18.82 -19.98
C ILE A 240 44.45 19.78 -20.86
N GLU A 241 45.71 19.43 -21.13
CA GLU A 241 46.63 20.25 -21.91
C GLU A 241 46.40 20.15 -23.43
N SER A 242 45.55 19.20 -23.87
CA SER A 242 45.23 19.06 -25.29
C SER A 242 44.31 20.19 -25.77
N ARG A 243 44.69 20.86 -26.87
CA ARG A 243 43.96 22.01 -27.45
C ARG A 243 42.52 21.68 -27.89
N VAL A 244 42.22 20.40 -28.12
CA VAL A 244 40.90 19.93 -28.57
C VAL A 244 39.90 19.85 -27.42
N TYR A 245 40.36 19.51 -26.21
CA TYR A 245 39.49 19.35 -25.04
C TYR A 245 39.20 20.70 -24.35
N SER A 246 40.20 21.57 -24.25
CA SER A 246 40.08 22.94 -23.71
C SER A 246 39.04 23.80 -24.44
N ARG A 247 38.83 23.60 -25.75
CA ARG A 247 37.79 24.30 -26.53
C ARG A 247 36.36 23.78 -26.33
N ARG A 248 36.16 22.59 -25.74
CA ARG A 248 34.83 21.97 -25.56
C ARG A 248 34.15 22.39 -24.26
N GLY A 249 34.89 22.96 -23.30
CA GLY A 249 34.34 23.46 -22.03
C GLY A 249 33.83 24.91 -22.08
N ASP A 250 34.13 25.64 -23.16
CA ASP A 250 33.81 27.07 -23.33
C ASP A 250 32.51 27.34 -24.13
N ASN A 251 31.70 26.31 -24.41
CA ASN A 251 30.37 26.44 -25.04
C ASN A 251 29.27 25.87 -24.15
#